data_AF-A0A372MP42-F1
#
_entry.id   AF-A0A372MP42-F1
#
_cell.length_a   1.000
_cell.length_b   1.000
_cell.length_c   1.000
_cell.angle_alpha   90.00
_cell.angle_beta   90.00
_cell.angle_gamma   90.00
#
_symmetry.space_group_name_H-M   'P 1'
#
loop_
_entity.id
_entity.type
_entity.pdbx_description
1 polymer ?
#
loop_
_entity_poly.entity_id
_entity_poly.type
_entity_poly.pdbx_seq_one_letter_code
_entity_poly.pdbx_strand_id
1 'polypeptide(L)' 'MSGIISFINLSMNLGFIPEFVSKWFATWMLSWAIAYPTVLVCLPLVRRLTALFVDLPPQP' A
#
# COMPACT_ATOMS: atom_id res chain seq x y z
N MET A 1 2.29 -0.56 -2.71
CA MET A 1 1.41 -1.75 -2.70
C MET A 1 1.79 -2.64 -3.86
N SER A 2 2.21 -3.86 -3.57
CA SER A 2 2.76 -4.79 -4.57
C SER A 2 1.70 -5.09 -5.65
N GLY A 3 1.91 -4.58 -6.87
CA GLY A 3 0.99 -4.80 -8.00
C GLY A 3 0.70 -6.28 -8.26
N ILE A 4 1.66 -7.15 -7.91
CA ILE A 4 1.58 -8.61 -7.96
C ILE A 4 0.50 -9.17 -7.04
N ILE A 5 0.38 -8.68 -5.79
CA ILE A 5 -0.64 -9.16 -4.84
C ILE A 5 -2.04 -8.77 -5.33
N SER A 6 -2.19 -7.56 -5.86
CA SER A 6 -3.44 -7.10 -6.48
C SER A 6 -3.78 -7.93 -7.73
N PHE A 7 -2.79 -8.25 -8.56
CA PHE A 7 -2.95 -9.07 -9.76
C PHE A 7 -3.42 -10.49 -9.42
N ILE A 8 -2.76 -11.15 -8.46
CA ILE A 8 -3.12 -12.50 -8.01
C ILE A 8 -4.53 -12.51 -7.39
N ASN A 9 -4.85 -11.54 -6.52
CA ASN A 9 -6.19 -11.48 -5.94
C ASN A 9 -7.28 -11.28 -6.99
N LEU A 10 -7.05 -10.38 -7.96
CA LEU A 10 -8.04 -10.13 -9.00
C LEU A 10 -8.18 -11.34 -9.94
N SER A 11 -7.09 -12.02 -10.28
CA SER A 11 -7.12 -13.19 -11.16
C SER A 11 -7.82 -14.38 -10.48
N MET A 12 -7.65 -14.54 -9.17
CA MET A 12 -8.36 -15.55 -8.39
C MET A 12 -9.86 -15.26 -8.23
N ASN A 13 -10.27 -13.99 -8.13
CA ASN A 13 -11.68 -13.62 -7.88
C ASN A 13 -12.51 -13.44 -9.16
N LEU A 14 -11.95 -12.85 -10.22
CA LEU A 14 -12.67 -12.55 -11.47
C LEU A 14 -12.27 -13.45 -12.64
N GLY A 15 -11.12 -14.14 -12.56
CA GLY A 15 -10.53 -14.80 -13.72
C GLY A 15 -10.01 -13.82 -14.77
N PHE A 16 -9.53 -14.34 -15.90
CA PHE A 16 -9.02 -13.53 -17.01
C PHE A 16 -10.14 -13.12 -17.96
N ILE A 17 -10.81 -12.01 -17.64
CA ILE A 17 -11.79 -11.35 -18.51
C ILE A 17 -11.12 -10.29 -19.42
N PRO A 18 -11.71 -9.89 -20.55
CA PRO A 18 -11.12 -8.88 -21.45
C PRO A 18 -10.78 -7.55 -20.76
N GLU A 19 -11.57 -7.18 -19.75
CA GLU A 19 -11.40 -5.95 -18.97
C GLU A 19 -10.41 -6.08 -17.81
N PHE A 20 -9.79 -7.25 -17.64
CA PHE A 20 -9.01 -7.60 -16.45
C PHE A 20 -7.88 -6.61 -16.20
N VAL A 21 -7.09 -6.30 -17.24
CA VAL A 21 -5.94 -5.40 -17.12
C VAL A 21 -6.39 -3.99 -16.74
N SER A 22 -7.50 -3.50 -17.35
CA SER A 22 -8.07 -2.20 -17.04
C SER A 22 -8.55 -2.12 -15.58
N LYS A 23 -9.34 -3.12 -15.13
CA LYS A 23 -9.82 -3.18 -13.74
C LYS A 23 -8.68 -3.34 -12.74
N TRP A 24 -7.69 -4.19 -13.03
CA TRP A 24 -6.50 -4.36 -12.19
C TRP A 24 -5.75 -3.06 -12.03
N PHE A 25 -5.45 -2.37 -13.13
CA PHE A 25 -4.70 -1.12 -13.10
C PHE A 25 -5.48 -0.01 -12.38
N ALA A 26 -6.79 0.11 -12.61
CA ALA A 26 -7.65 1.07 -11.92
C ALA A 26 -7.72 0.80 -10.40
N THR A 27 -7.88 -0.47 -10.01
CA THR A 27 -7.93 -0.88 -8.60
C THR A 27 -6.60 -0.66 -7.91
N TRP A 28 -5.49 -0.99 -8.60
CA TRP A 28 -4.14 -0.76 -8.11
C TRP A 28 -3.85 0.74 -7.92
N MET A 29 -4.20 1.57 -8.91
CA MET A 29 -4.05 3.03 -8.83
C MET A 29 -4.87 3.63 -7.68
N LEU A 30 -6.12 3.19 -7.50
CA LEU A 30 -6.97 3.67 -6.42
C LEU A 30 -6.39 3.31 -5.04
N SER A 31 -5.93 2.07 -4.88
CA SER A 31 -5.26 1.63 -3.65
C SER A 31 -4.01 2.46 -3.35
N TRP A 32 -3.20 2.74 -4.36
CA TRP A 32 -2.02 3.61 -4.20
C TRP A 32 -2.40 5.05 -3.84
N ALA A 33 -3.39 5.64 -4.52
CA ALA A 33 -3.87 7.00 -4.29
C ALA A 33 -4.39 7.21 -2.86
N ILE A 34 -4.93 6.17 -2.22
CA ILE A 34 -5.37 6.21 -0.82
C ILE A 34 -4.21 5.90 0.14
N ALA A 35 -3.39 4.89 -0.17
CA ALA A 35 -2.31 4.46 0.71
C ALA A 35 -1.24 5.54 0.88
N TYR A 36 -0.89 6.27 -0.19
CA TYR A 36 0.13 7.32 -0.15
C TYR A 36 -0.19 8.44 0.88
N PRO A 37 -1.34 9.14 0.80
CA PRO A 37 -1.68 10.17 1.80
C PRO A 37 -1.87 9.56 3.19
N THR A 38 -2.39 8.34 3.28
CA THR A 38 -2.51 7.64 4.58
C THR A 38 -1.14 7.46 5.22
N VAL A 39 -0.12 7.01 4.47
CA VAL A 39 1.24 6.88 4.99
C VAL A 39 1.78 8.23 5.42
N LEU A 40 1.60 9.30 4.63
CA LEU A 40 2.07 10.64 5.03
C LEU A 40 1.48 11.11 6.36
N VAL A 41 0.19 10.85 6.58
CA VAL A 41 -0.51 11.23 7.82
C VAL A 41 -0.15 10.30 8.98
N CYS A 42 -0.02 8.99 8.74
CA CYS A 42 0.26 7.99 9.77
C CYS A 42 1.74 7.91 10.14
N LEU A 43 2.66 8.29 9.25
CA LEU A 43 4.10 8.22 9.49
C LEU A 43 4.55 8.92 10.79
N PRO A 44 4.13 10.15 11.13
CA PRO A 44 4.51 10.77 12.41
C PRO A 44 3.99 9.99 13.62
N LEU A 45 2.80 9.39 13.52
CA LEU A 45 2.24 8.56 14.59
C LEU A 45 3.06 7.28 14.78
N VAL A 46 3.37 6.60 13.67
CA VAL A 46 4.22 5.40 13.70
C VAL A 46 5.58 5.72 14.30
N ARG A 47 6.23 6.82 13.89
CA ARG A 47 7.52 7.25 14.46
C ARG A 47 7.45 7.48 15.97
N ARG A 48 6.38 8.12 16.47
CA ARG A 48 6.17 8.33 17.92
C ARG A 48 6.01 7.01 18.66
N LEU A 49 5.23 6.08 18.12
CA LEU A 49 5.02 4.76 18.73
C LEU A 49 6.30 3.94 18.71
N THR A 50 7.04 3.91 17.60
CA THR A 50 8.31 3.17 17.50
C THR A 50 9.36 3.73 18.47
N ALA A 51 9.41 5.05 18.68
CA ALA A 51 10.33 5.67 19.63
C ALA A 51 10.07 5.29 21.11
N LEU A 52 8.90 4.73 21.45
CA LEU A 52 8.63 4.19 22.79
C LEU A 52 9.30 2.84 23.02
N PHE A 53 9.59 2.10 21.95
CA PHE A 53 10.13 0.74 22.02
C PHE A 53 11.59 0.64 21.58
N VAL A 54 12.11 1.66 20.89
CA VAL A 54 13.46 1.68 20.32
C VAL A 54 14.15 2.98 20.68
N ASP A 55 15.33 2.88 21.31
CA ASP A 55 16.23 4.01 21.49
C ASP A 55 16.78 4.44 20.13
N LEU A 56 16.35 5.61 19.63
CA LEU A 56 16.95 6.17 18.43
C LEU A 56 18.37 6.68 18.75
N PRO A 57 19.41 6.22 18.04
CA PRO A 57 20.74 6.81 18.18
C PRO A 57 20.70 8.29 17.78
N PRO A 58 21.53 9.15 18.42
CA PRO A 58 21.57 10.57 18.11
C PRO A 58 21.84 10.79 16.61
N GLN A 59 21.00 11.60 15.96
CA GLN A 59 21.23 11.98 14.57
C GLN A 59 22.46 12.88 14.51
N PRO A 60 23.42 12.63 13.59
CA PRO A 60 24.59 13.48 13.42
C PRO A 60 24.22 14.88 12.92
#